data_AF-A0A4Y1RDP5-F1
#
_entry.id   AF-A0A4Y1RDP5-F1
#
_cell.length_a   1.000
_cell.length_b   1.000
_cell.length_c   1.000
_cell.angle_alpha   90.00
_cell.angle_beta   90.00
_cell.angle_gamma   90.00
#
_symmetry.space_group_name_H-M   'P 1'
#
loop_
_entity.id
_entity.type
_entity.pdbx_description
1 polymer ?
#
loop_
_entity_poly.entity_id
_entity_poly.type
_entity_poly.pdbx_seq_one_letter_code
_entity_poly.pdbx_strand_id
1 'polypeptide(L)'
;MAMDKTKYLYNLLEVLDPHIGLGTELKGLEIFVDLAMSCVEESQDKRPRMGEVVKVIENITQLAALNNSTSNSASYEDGSGDDLLPSVQRSRP
;
A
#
# COMPACT_ATOMS: atom_id res chain seq x y z
N MET A 1 -2.38 12.25 -22.09
CA MET A 1 -1.31 11.23 -22.00
C MET A 1 -1.95 9.88 -21.75
N ALA A 2 -1.49 8.82 -22.40
CA ALA A 2 -2.03 7.48 -22.21
C ALA A 2 -1.00 6.61 -21.48
N MET A 3 -1.44 5.97 -20.39
CA MET A 3 -0.67 4.95 -19.70
C MET A 3 -0.49 3.74 -20.61
N ASP A 4 0.74 3.25 -20.75
CA ASP A 4 1.07 2.13 -21.65
C ASP A 4 1.74 1.01 -20.87
N LYS A 5 0.97 -0.03 -20.53
CA LYS A 5 1.44 -1.15 -19.71
C LYS A 5 2.60 -1.94 -20.31
N THR A 6 2.87 -1.76 -21.60
CA THR A 6 3.96 -2.46 -22.30
C THR A 6 5.30 -1.72 -22.20
N LYS A 7 5.29 -0.48 -21.72
CA LYS A 7 6.48 0.38 -21.62
C LYS A 7 7.02 0.45 -20.20
N TYR A 8 8.30 0.78 -20.10
CA TYR A 8 8.98 1.04 -18.84
C TYR A 8 8.21 2.06 -17.99
N LEU A 9 7.95 1.72 -16.73
CA LEU A 9 7.16 2.52 -15.77
C LEU A 9 5.82 3.02 -16.35
N TYR A 10 5.22 2.22 -17.23
CA TYR A 10 3.99 2.53 -17.96
C TYR A 10 3.99 3.85 -18.73
N ASN A 11 5.17 4.33 -19.15
CA ASN A 11 5.37 5.63 -19.77
C ASN A 11 4.93 6.81 -18.89
N LEU A 12 5.08 6.69 -17.56
CA LEU A 12 4.65 7.68 -16.57
C LEU A 12 5.77 8.60 -16.06
N LEU A 13 6.97 8.58 -16.65
CA LEU A 13 8.11 9.38 -16.18
C LEU A 13 7.81 10.87 -16.06
N GLU A 14 6.94 11.41 -16.92
CA GLU A 14 6.54 12.82 -16.89
C GLU A 14 5.57 13.17 -15.75
N VAL A 15 4.93 12.16 -15.16
CA VAL A 15 3.93 12.30 -14.08
C VAL A 15 4.51 11.90 -12.72
N LEU A 16 5.51 11.01 -12.72
CA LEU A 16 6.24 10.63 -11.50
C LEU A 16 6.98 11.85 -10.92
N ASP A 17 7.02 11.93 -9.59
CA ASP A 17 7.81 12.96 -8.91
C ASP A 17 9.27 12.86 -9.38
N PRO A 18 9.90 13.97 -9.83
CA PRO A 18 11.29 13.98 -10.29
C PRO A 18 12.31 13.44 -9.27
N HIS A 19 11.97 13.42 -7.98
CA HIS A 19 12.79 12.86 -6.91
C HIS A 19 12.58 11.36 -6.70
N ILE A 20 11.51 10.79 -7.26
CA ILE A 20 11.24 9.34 -7.27
C ILE A 20 11.94 8.74 -8.50
N GLY A 21 12.97 7.92 -8.28
CA GLY A 21 13.65 7.17 -9.36
C GLY A 21 15.07 7.64 -9.70
N LEU A 22 15.70 8.46 -8.85
CA LEU A 22 17.14 8.76 -8.96
C LEU A 22 17.97 7.54 -8.53
N GLY A 23 18.12 6.57 -9.43
CA GLY A 23 19.13 5.51 -9.34
C GLY A 23 18.67 4.18 -8.73
N THR A 24 17.38 3.97 -8.48
CA THR A 24 16.85 2.71 -7.95
C THR A 24 15.70 2.16 -8.79
N GLU A 25 15.64 0.83 -8.90
CA GLU A 25 14.52 0.11 -9.48
C GLU A 25 13.28 0.34 -8.60
N LEU A 26 12.22 0.93 -9.17
CA LEU A 26 10.94 1.18 -8.49
C LEU A 26 10.12 -0.11 -8.38
N LYS A 27 10.59 -1.04 -7.54
CA LYS A 27 9.92 -2.31 -7.29
C LYS A 27 8.50 -2.08 -6.80
N GLY A 28 7.55 -2.75 -7.44
CA GLY A 28 6.13 -2.63 -7.10
C GLY A 28 5.43 -1.39 -7.67
N LEU A 29 6.09 -0.55 -8.47
CA LEU A 29 5.44 0.59 -9.12
C LEU A 29 4.27 0.13 -10.01
N GLU A 30 4.46 -0.93 -10.79
CA GLU A 30 3.42 -1.46 -11.67
C GLU A 30 2.17 -1.84 -10.89
N ILE A 31 2.35 -2.53 -9.75
CA ILE A 31 1.26 -2.93 -8.84
C ILE A 31 0.60 -1.69 -8.23
N PHE A 32 1.40 -0.69 -7.82
CA PHE A 32 0.90 0.55 -7.27
C PHE A 32 0.02 1.32 -8.26
N VAL A 33 0.48 1.42 -9.51
CA VAL A 33 -0.26 2.11 -10.57
C VAL A 33 -1.56 1.36 -10.89
N ASP A 34 -1.51 0.03 -10.99
CA ASP A 34 -2.73 -0.77 -11.22
C ASP A 34 -3.73 -0.62 -10.08
N LEU A 35 -3.26 -0.57 -8.82
CA LEU A 35 -4.11 -0.28 -7.67
C LEU A 35 -4.71 1.13 -7.76
N ALA A 36 -3.89 2.14 -8.08
CA ALA A 36 -4.35 3.52 -8.22
C ALA A 36 -5.44 3.65 -9.30
N MET A 37 -5.27 2.98 -10.43
CA MET A 37 -6.27 2.95 -11.51
C MET A 37 -7.56 2.26 -11.07
N SER A 38 -7.48 1.18 -10.28
CA SER A 38 -8.68 0.52 -9.73
C SER A 38 -9.45 1.40 -8.74
N CYS A 39 -8.75 2.23 -7.94
CA CYS A 39 -9.36 3.14 -6.97
C CYS A 39 -10.16 4.28 -7.63
N VAL A 40 -9.77 4.69 -8.84
CA VAL A 40 -10.40 5.79 -9.58
C VAL A 40 -11.32 5.32 -10.71
N GLU A 41 -11.58 4.01 -10.77
CA GLU A 41 -12.46 3.42 -11.77
C GLU A 41 -13.86 4.07 -11.73
N GLU A 42 -14.47 4.30 -12.89
CA GLU A 42 -15.75 5.01 -12.98
C GLU A 42 -16.87 4.20 -12.33
N SER A 43 -16.82 2.88 -12.49
CA SER A 43 -17.80 1.94 -11.93
C SER A 43 -17.49 1.69 -10.45
N GLN A 44 -18.43 2.00 -9.57
CA GLN A 44 -18.28 1.86 -8.11
C GLN A 44 -17.97 0.41 -7.69
N ASP A 45 -18.56 -0.57 -8.37
CA ASP A 45 -18.40 -2.01 -8.12
C ASP A 45 -17.00 -2.53 -8.43
N LYS A 46 -16.24 -1.81 -9.26
CA LYS A 46 -14.85 -2.13 -9.60
C LYS A 46 -13.83 -1.48 -8.67
N ARG A 47 -14.25 -0.53 -7.83
CA ARG A 47 -13.35 0.10 -6.85
C ARG A 47 -13.09 -0.89 -5.72
N PRO A 48 -11.83 -1.14 -5.35
CA PRO A 48 -11.50 -2.02 -4.23
C PRO A 48 -12.01 -1.43 -2.92
N ARG A 49 -12.32 -2.32 -1.97
CA ARG A 49 -12.57 -1.90 -0.59
C ARG A 49 -11.28 -1.38 0.02
N MET A 50 -11.38 -0.41 0.94
CA MET A 50 -10.19 0.16 1.61
C MET A 50 -9.30 -0.91 2.27
N GLY A 51 -9.87 -1.98 2.82
CA GLY A 51 -9.09 -3.10 3.37
C GLY A 51 -8.27 -3.85 2.31
N GLU A 52 -8.75 -3.94 1.06
CA GLU A 52 -7.99 -4.52 -0.05
C GLU A 52 -6.88 -3.58 -0.50
N VAL A 53 -7.17 -2.27 -0.57
CA VAL A 53 -6.19 -1.23 -0.87
C VAL A 53 -4.99 -1.31 0.09
N VAL A 54 -5.25 -1.36 1.40
CA VAL A 54 -4.19 -1.46 2.42
C VAL A 54 -3.36 -2.72 2.24
N LYS A 55 -3.99 -3.89 2.03
CA LYS A 55 -3.27 -5.16 1.81
C LYS A 55 -2.33 -5.10 0.60
N VAL A 56 -2.76 -4.46 -0.49
CA VAL A 56 -1.90 -4.31 -1.67
C VAL A 56 -0.75 -3.34 -1.40
N ILE A 57 -0.97 -2.24 -0.66
CA ILE A 57 0.08 -1.31 -0.26
C ILE A 57 1.10 -1.98 0.67
N GLU A 58 0.65 -2.78 1.64
CA GLU A 58 1.51 -3.57 2.52
C GLU A 58 2.37 -4.54 1.71
N ASN A 59 1.80 -5.21 0.70
CA ASN A 59 2.53 -6.08 -0.21
C ASN A 59 3.59 -5.31 -1.03
N ILE A 60 3.24 -4.16 -1.61
CA ILE A 60 4.20 -3.31 -2.35
C ILE A 60 5.36 -2.89 -1.43
N THR A 61 5.05 -2.49 -0.19
CA THR A 61 6.05 -2.10 0.80
C THR A 61 6.98 -3.27 1.14
N GLN A 62 6.43 -4.48 1.28
CA GLN A 62 7.23 -5.69 1.48
C GLN A 62 8.10 -6.00 0.26
N LEU A 63 7.58 -5.89 -0.98
CA LEU A 63 8.37 -6.08 -2.20
C LEU A 63 9.56 -5.10 -2.30
N ALA A 64 9.38 -3.87 -1.83
CA ALA A 64 10.46 -2.91 -1.71
C ALA A 64 11.42 -3.23 -0.54
N ALA A 65 10.89 -3.75 0.57
CA ALA A 65 11.63 -4.08 1.78
C ALA A 65 12.36 -5.44 1.74
N LEU A 66 12.02 -6.38 0.85
CA LEU A 66 12.65 -7.70 0.73
C LEU A 66 14.13 -7.65 0.28
N ASN A 67 14.68 -6.46 0.05
CA ASN A 67 16.12 -6.19 -0.01
C ASN A 67 16.78 -6.21 1.39
N ASN A 68 16.06 -5.84 2.46
CA ASN A 68 16.55 -5.82 3.82
C ASN A 68 15.64 -6.68 4.72
N SER A 69 16.04 -7.92 4.93
CA SER A 69 15.37 -8.93 5.77
C SER A 69 14.87 -8.37 7.10
N THR A 70 13.62 -7.92 7.19
CA THR A 70 12.95 -7.69 8.47
C THR A 70 11.46 -7.90 8.31
N SER A 71 11.04 -9.14 8.60
CA SER A 71 9.64 -9.51 8.77
C SER A 71 9.09 -8.83 10.02
N ASN A 72 8.42 -7.68 9.87
CA ASN A 72 7.58 -7.12 10.92
C ASN A 72 6.11 -7.28 10.51
N SER A 73 5.51 -8.41 10.87
CA SER A 73 4.05 -8.55 10.90
C SER A 73 3.52 -7.96 12.20
N ALA A 74 2.96 -6.76 12.15
CA ALA A 74 2.06 -6.30 13.20
C ALA A 74 0.64 -6.72 12.81
N SER A 75 0.14 -7.81 13.41
CA SER A 75 -1.26 -8.21 13.27
C SER A 75 -2.14 -7.23 14.05
N TYR A 76 -3.08 -6.58 13.36
CA TYR A 76 -4.18 -5.85 14.00
C TYR A 76 -5.32 -6.84 14.25
N GLU A 77 -5.56 -7.14 15.53
CA GLU A 77 -6.77 -7.86 15.93
C GLU A 77 -7.96 -6.91 15.74
N ASP A 78 -8.91 -7.35 14.92
CA ASP A 78 -10.21 -6.71 14.67
C ASP A 78 -11.10 -6.90 15.91
N GLY A 79 -11.14 -5.90 16.78
CA GLY A 79 -12.02 -5.87 17.94
C GLY A 79 -13.39 -5.30 17.59
N SER A 80 -14.30 -6.15 17.09
CA SER A 80 -15.73 -5.82 17.00
C SER A 80 -16.50 -6.66 18.02
N GLY A 81 -17.01 -6.00 19.07
CA GLY A 81 -17.95 -6.60 20.02
C GLY A 81 -17.73 -6.09 21.44
N ASP A 82 -18.65 -5.22 21.86
CA ASP A 82 -19.12 -5.02 23.22
C ASP A 82 -18.62 -6.01 24.29
N ASP A 83 -17.92 -5.50 25.32
CA ASP A 83 -18.28 -5.66 26.73
C ASP A 83 -17.14 -5.25 27.70
N LEU A 84 -17.52 -4.42 28.68
CA LEU A 84 -16.89 -4.20 29.99
C LEU A 84 -15.40 -3.78 30.10
N LEU A 85 -15.19 -2.51 30.47
CA LEU A 85 -14.11 -2.10 31.39
C LEU A 85 -14.23 -2.92 32.70
N PRO A 86 -13.13 -3.38 33.33
CA PRO A 86 -12.41 -2.45 34.21
C PRO A 86 -10.89 -2.68 34.42
N SER A 87 -10.22 -1.59 34.78
CA SER A 87 -9.03 -1.49 35.64
C SER A 87 -7.68 -2.04 35.15
N VAL A 88 -6.77 -1.14 34.74
CA VAL A 88 -5.33 -1.34 35.05
C VAL A 88 -4.78 -0.12 35.79
N GLN A 89 -4.30 -0.40 36.98
CA GLN A 89 -3.70 0.55 37.92
C GLN A 89 -2.37 1.08 37.38
N ARG A 90 -2.26 2.40 37.48
CA ARG A 90 -1.08 3.21 37.80
C ARG A 90 0.19 2.42 38.13
N SER A 91 1.28 2.68 37.39
CA SER A 91 2.61 3.06 37.90
C SER A 91 3.60 3.21 36.73
N ARG A 92 4.10 4.42 36.48
CA ARG A 92 5.31 4.69 35.69
C ARG A 92 6.36 5.23 36.67
N PRO A 93 7.61 4.74 36.67
CA PRO A 93 8.73 5.51 37.20
C PRO A 93 9.03 6.72 36.30
#